data_AF-A0A2E5NNC8-F1
#
_entry.id   AF-A0A2E5NNC8-F1
#
_cell.length_a   1.000
_cell.length_b   1.000
_cell.length_c   1.000
_cell.angle_alpha   90.00
_cell.angle_beta   90.00
_cell.angle_gamma   90.00
#
_symmetry.space_group_name_H-M   'P 1'
#
loop_
_entity.id
_entity.type
_entity.pdbx_description
1 polymer ?
#
loop_
_entity_poly.entity_id
_entity_poly.type
_entity_poly.pdbx_seq_one_letter_code
_entity_poly.pdbx_strand_id
1 'polypeptide(L)'
;MGEIKMRYTLAVITFFLVFWFETSSSQGWIEYANLTDRFSINFPSEPKIEEITYLSEFDATYPARIYSVSENDAFYSVTVVDFTDAQEIHASMEKTEAATSSATWINDQRAAVARAATEFRNRGGEVTHDAWSHIDRVEGHQLQITNTDSSRTYAAMYMNGDASRVYILEATVAPRSIPPGQFQQSLGFLDLSGDRIRYQLSANGCTIRPE
;
A
#
# COMPACT_ATOMS: atom_id res chain seq x y z
N MET A 1 65.37 34.52 -48.85
CA MET A 1 63.97 34.95 -48.88
C MET A 1 63.12 33.81 -48.36
N GLY A 2 62.46 33.97 -47.21
CA GLY A 2 61.54 33.00 -46.62
C GLY A 2 61.93 32.50 -45.22
N GLU A 3 61.77 33.34 -44.19
CA GLU A 3 61.80 32.90 -42.79
C GLU A 3 60.55 32.04 -42.49
N ILE A 4 60.76 30.85 -41.92
CA ILE A 4 59.68 29.96 -41.46
C ILE A 4 59.29 30.40 -40.05
N LYS A 5 58.17 31.11 -39.93
CA LYS A 5 57.54 31.41 -38.63
C LYS A 5 56.84 30.15 -38.09
N MET A 6 57.48 29.50 -37.12
CA MET A 6 56.91 28.42 -36.32
C MET A 6 55.88 29.01 -35.33
N ARG A 7 54.60 28.77 -35.59
CA ARG A 7 53.49 29.12 -34.69
C ARG A 7 53.29 28.00 -33.67
N TYR A 8 53.56 28.28 -32.40
CA TYR A 8 53.20 27.41 -31.29
C TYR A 8 51.75 27.70 -30.88
N THR A 9 50.83 26.80 -31.21
CA THR A 9 49.45 26.88 -30.73
C THR A 9 49.38 26.16 -29.39
N LEU A 10 49.15 26.93 -28.32
CA LEU A 10 48.98 26.44 -26.96
C LEU A 10 47.63 25.68 -26.87
N ALA A 11 47.67 24.36 -26.69
CA ALA A 11 46.47 23.56 -26.45
C ALA A 11 46.15 23.57 -24.94
N VAL A 12 45.09 24.28 -24.55
CA VAL A 12 44.55 24.25 -23.19
C VAL A 12 43.64 23.02 -23.09
N ILE A 13 44.09 21.99 -22.38
CA ILE A 13 43.27 20.80 -22.08
C ILE A 13 42.45 21.11 -20.83
N THR A 14 41.17 21.42 -21.02
CA THR A 14 40.20 21.57 -19.93
C THR A 14 39.70 20.19 -19.52
N PHE A 15 40.15 19.72 -18.36
CA PHE A 15 39.71 18.45 -17.78
C PHE A 15 38.30 18.64 -17.17
N PHE A 16 37.24 18.26 -17.90
CA PHE A 16 35.89 18.18 -17.35
C PHE A 16 35.81 16.95 -16.42
N LEU A 17 35.98 17.18 -15.12
CA LEU A 17 35.61 16.22 -14.08
C LEU A 17 34.08 16.10 -14.05
N VAL A 18 33.56 15.13 -14.79
CA VAL A 18 32.16 14.71 -14.65
C VAL A 18 32.10 13.88 -13.37
N PHE A 19 31.67 14.51 -12.28
CA PHE A 19 31.22 13.77 -11.10
C PHE A 19 29.92 13.07 -11.50
N TRP A 20 30.02 11.79 -11.82
CA TRP A 20 28.86 10.91 -11.77
C TRP A 20 28.48 10.84 -10.30
N PHE A 21 27.45 11.59 -9.93
CA PHE A 21 26.79 11.39 -8.65
C PHE A 21 26.12 10.03 -8.74
N GLU A 22 26.84 8.98 -8.34
CA GLU A 22 26.17 7.77 -7.90
C GLU A 22 25.32 8.20 -6.72
N THR A 23 23.99 8.19 -6.91
CA THR A 23 23.05 8.26 -5.81
C THR A 23 23.27 6.99 -5.00
N SER A 24 24.19 7.05 -4.04
CA SER A 24 24.23 6.14 -2.92
C SER A 24 22.92 6.34 -2.17
N SER A 25 21.90 5.54 -2.47
CA SER A 25 20.72 5.46 -1.61
C SER A 25 21.21 5.09 -0.22
N SER A 26 21.10 6.03 0.70
CA SER A 26 21.33 5.79 2.12
C SER A 26 20.34 4.72 2.58
N GLN A 27 20.85 3.61 3.13
CA GLN A 27 20.05 2.50 3.63
C GLN A 27 19.19 2.95 4.82
N GLY A 28 17.91 3.17 4.55
CA GLY A 28 16.91 3.56 5.52
C GLY A 28 15.52 3.45 4.91
N TRP A 29 14.52 3.27 5.77
CA TRP A 29 13.12 3.28 5.37
C TRP A 29 12.77 4.63 4.75
N ILE A 30 12.10 4.61 3.60
CA ILE A 30 11.54 5.79 2.96
C ILE A 30 10.07 5.92 3.33
N GLU A 31 9.60 7.16 3.50
CA GLU A 31 8.16 7.44 3.49
C GLU A 31 7.70 7.50 2.03
N TYR A 32 6.86 6.56 1.64
CA TYR A 32 6.21 6.52 0.33
C TYR A 32 4.81 7.11 0.45
N ALA A 33 4.42 7.99 -0.48
CA ALA A 33 3.08 8.57 -0.53
C ALA A 33 2.50 8.47 -1.95
N ASN A 34 1.23 8.08 -2.03
CA ASN A 34 0.50 8.00 -3.30
C ASN A 34 -0.79 8.80 -3.20
N LEU A 35 -0.88 9.90 -3.95
CA LEU A 35 -2.05 10.77 -3.95
C LEU A 35 -3.25 10.17 -4.68
N THR A 36 -3.01 9.33 -5.69
CA THR A 36 -4.09 8.68 -6.45
C THR A 36 -4.81 7.62 -5.60
N ASP A 37 -4.06 6.86 -4.81
CA ASP A 37 -4.58 5.85 -3.89
C ASP A 37 -4.76 6.35 -2.46
N ARG A 38 -4.43 7.62 -2.19
CA ARG A 38 -4.70 8.34 -0.94
C ARG A 38 -4.12 7.67 0.32
N PHE A 39 -2.87 7.21 0.24
CA PHE A 39 -2.14 6.68 1.40
C PHE A 39 -0.68 7.09 1.44
N SER A 40 -0.11 7.03 2.64
CA SER A 40 1.34 6.96 2.85
C SER A 40 1.72 5.75 3.69
N ILE A 41 2.94 5.27 3.54
CA ILE A 41 3.49 4.15 4.32
C ILE A 41 5.02 4.20 4.27
N ASN A 42 5.69 3.61 5.27
CA ASN A 42 7.13 3.43 5.19
C ASN A 42 7.46 2.14 4.45
N PHE A 43 8.29 2.22 3.40
CA PHE A 43 8.87 1.04 2.72
C PHE A 43 10.40 1.00 2.90
N PRO A 44 11.04 -0.18 2.78
CA PRO A 44 12.51 -0.27 2.79
C PRO A 44 13.17 0.42 1.59
N SER A 45 12.47 0.49 0.47
CA SER A 45 12.90 1.12 -0.79
C SER A 45 11.69 1.47 -1.65
N GLU A 46 11.92 2.05 -2.84
CA GLU A 46 10.84 2.41 -3.76
C GLU A 46 10.05 1.16 -4.19
N PRO A 47 8.73 1.10 -3.99
CA PRO A 47 7.95 -0.08 -4.30
C PRO A 47 7.77 -0.28 -5.82
N LYS A 48 7.78 -1.54 -6.26
CA LYS A 48 7.23 -1.91 -7.56
C LYS A 48 5.71 -1.75 -7.49
N ILE A 49 5.13 -1.11 -8.51
CA ILE A 49 3.69 -0.92 -8.66
C ILE A 49 3.15 -1.89 -9.71
N GLU A 50 2.04 -2.54 -9.40
CA GLU A 50 1.34 -3.47 -10.31
C GLU A 50 -0.17 -3.22 -10.26
N GLU A 51 -0.78 -3.03 -11.42
CA GLU A 51 -2.25 -2.91 -11.56
C GLU A 51 -2.87 -4.29 -11.69
N ILE A 52 -3.92 -4.54 -10.92
CA ILE A 52 -4.63 -5.82 -10.85
C ILE A 52 -6.14 -5.59 -10.76
N THR A 53 -6.90 -6.68 -10.83
CA THR A 53 -8.30 -6.70 -10.42
C THR A 53 -8.46 -7.46 -9.11
N TYR A 54 -9.46 -7.08 -8.31
CA TYR A 54 -9.77 -7.70 -7.03
C TYR A 54 -11.23 -8.17 -7.01
N LEU A 55 -11.45 -9.45 -6.67
CA LEU A 55 -12.77 -10.05 -6.54
C LEU A 55 -13.27 -9.91 -5.11
N SER A 56 -14.39 -9.19 -4.95
CA SER A 56 -14.97 -8.89 -3.64
C SER A 56 -15.76 -10.05 -3.03
N GLU A 57 -16.41 -9.82 -1.88
CA GLU A 57 -17.27 -10.80 -1.23
C GLU A 57 -18.56 -11.05 -2.02
N PHE A 58 -19.01 -10.06 -2.79
CA PHE A 58 -20.26 -10.11 -3.56
C PHE A 58 -20.01 -10.37 -5.04
N ASP A 59 -18.88 -11.02 -5.38
CA ASP A 59 -18.47 -11.37 -6.75
C ASP A 59 -18.34 -10.17 -7.71
N ALA A 60 -18.20 -8.96 -7.17
CA ALA A 60 -17.89 -7.77 -7.96
C ALA A 60 -16.38 -7.65 -8.17
N THR A 61 -15.98 -7.20 -9.35
CA THR A 61 -14.57 -7.02 -9.71
C THR A 61 -14.21 -5.54 -9.67
N TYR A 62 -13.21 -5.19 -8.87
CA TYR A 62 -12.74 -3.82 -8.68
C TYR A 62 -11.32 -3.62 -9.20
N PRO A 63 -10.98 -2.42 -9.68
CA PRO A 63 -9.58 -2.06 -9.93
C PRO A 63 -8.81 -2.01 -8.62
N ALA A 64 -7.58 -2.51 -8.65
CA ALA A 64 -6.69 -2.50 -7.50
C ALA A 64 -5.23 -2.31 -7.92
N ARG A 65 -4.39 -1.87 -6.98
CA ARG A 65 -2.94 -1.75 -7.17
C ARG A 65 -2.17 -2.38 -6.03
N ILE A 66 -1.10 -3.07 -6.36
CA ILE A 66 -0.14 -3.63 -5.40
C ILE A 66 1.14 -2.79 -5.46
N TYR A 67 1.56 -2.30 -4.31
CA TYR A 67 2.85 -1.65 -4.07
C TYR A 67 3.70 -2.64 -3.28
N SER A 68 4.83 -3.09 -3.81
CA SER A 68 5.61 -4.18 -3.21
C SER A 68 7.12 -3.96 -3.20
N VAL A 69 7.77 -4.43 -2.14
CA VAL A 69 9.23 -4.45 -1.97
C VAL A 69 9.64 -5.82 -1.45
N SER A 70 10.66 -6.40 -2.08
CA SER A 70 11.34 -7.61 -1.58
C SER A 70 12.80 -7.27 -1.28
N GLU A 71 13.20 -7.38 -0.02
CA GLU A 71 14.57 -7.08 0.41
C GLU A 71 14.95 -7.93 1.63
N ASN A 72 16.20 -8.44 1.68
CA ASN A 72 16.75 -9.15 2.84
C ASN A 72 15.86 -10.29 3.38
N ASP A 73 15.36 -11.16 2.48
CA ASP A 73 14.42 -12.25 2.81
C ASP A 73 13.12 -11.81 3.50
N ALA A 74 12.75 -10.54 3.29
CA ALA A 74 11.46 -9.99 3.67
C ALA A 74 10.69 -9.49 2.45
N PHE A 75 9.38 -9.65 2.50
CA PHE A 75 8.43 -9.12 1.52
C PHE A 75 7.51 -8.14 2.23
N TYR A 76 7.25 -7.00 1.60
CA TYR A 76 6.34 -5.96 2.08
C TYR A 76 5.42 -5.59 0.94
N SER A 77 4.12 -5.47 1.20
CA SER A 77 3.20 -4.94 0.22
C SER A 77 2.01 -4.20 0.82
N VAL A 78 1.49 -3.26 0.04
CA VAL A 78 0.18 -2.65 0.23
C VAL A 78 -0.64 -2.94 -1.02
N THR A 79 -1.78 -3.60 -0.86
CA THR A 79 -2.81 -3.68 -1.90
C THR A 79 -3.88 -2.64 -1.61
N VAL A 80 -4.20 -1.80 -2.58
CA VAL A 80 -5.28 -0.83 -2.50
C VAL A 80 -6.36 -1.24 -3.48
N VAL A 81 -7.58 -1.48 -2.99
CA VAL A 81 -8.74 -1.77 -3.83
C VAL A 81 -9.65 -0.55 -3.85
N ASP A 82 -10.01 -0.09 -5.04
CA ASP A 82 -10.82 1.10 -5.23
C ASP A 82 -12.30 0.74 -5.47
N PHE A 83 -13.14 1.12 -4.52
CA PHE A 83 -14.59 0.92 -4.53
C PHE A 83 -15.34 2.20 -4.95
N THR A 84 -14.68 3.23 -5.49
CA THR A 84 -15.32 4.51 -5.88
C THR A 84 -16.53 4.28 -6.80
N ASP A 85 -16.42 3.34 -7.75
CA ASP A 85 -17.47 3.04 -8.72
C ASP A 85 -18.37 1.86 -8.29
N ALA A 86 -18.35 1.45 -7.01
CA ALA A 86 -19.06 0.26 -6.53
C ALA A 86 -20.56 0.27 -6.81
N GLN A 87 -21.20 1.45 -6.72
CA GLN A 87 -22.62 1.57 -7.02
C GLN A 87 -22.91 1.28 -8.50
N GLU A 88 -22.08 1.78 -9.41
CA GLU A 88 -22.23 1.56 -10.86
C GLU A 88 -21.93 0.09 -11.22
N ILE A 89 -20.84 -0.46 -10.68
CA ILE A 89 -20.47 -1.86 -10.87
C ILE A 89 -21.63 -2.78 -10.47
N HIS A 90 -22.16 -2.61 -9.24
CA HIS A 90 -23.31 -3.40 -8.77
C HIS A 90 -24.59 -3.16 -9.58
N ALA A 91 -24.81 -1.95 -10.09
CA ALA A 91 -25.97 -1.66 -10.94
C ALA A 91 -25.91 -2.40 -12.29
N SER A 92 -24.70 -2.67 -12.79
CA SER A 92 -24.45 -3.40 -14.05
C SER A 92 -24.45 -4.93 -13.90
N MET A 93 -24.33 -5.45 -12.68
CA MET A 93 -24.32 -6.89 -12.42
C MET A 93 -25.72 -7.52 -12.60
N GLU A 94 -25.74 -8.79 -13.00
CA GLU A 94 -26.99 -9.56 -13.06
C GLU A 94 -27.58 -9.68 -11.64
N LYS A 95 -28.79 -9.17 -11.47
CA LYS A 95 -29.45 -9.13 -10.15
C LYS A 95 -30.16 -10.44 -9.90
N THR A 96 -29.66 -11.21 -8.93
CA THR A 96 -30.49 -12.23 -8.28
C THR A 96 -31.50 -11.55 -7.36
N GLU A 97 -32.62 -12.21 -7.03
CA GLU A 97 -33.63 -11.69 -6.08
C GLU A 97 -33.00 -11.23 -4.75
N ALA A 98 -31.96 -11.92 -4.27
CA ALA A 98 -31.22 -11.58 -3.05
C ALA A 98 -30.30 -10.35 -3.17
N ALA A 99 -29.92 -9.96 -4.40
CA ALA A 99 -29.06 -8.81 -4.70
C ALA A 99 -29.85 -7.52 -5.01
N THR A 100 -31.18 -7.54 -4.91
CA THR A 100 -32.05 -6.42 -5.29
C THR A 100 -32.08 -5.24 -4.31
N SER A 101 -31.43 -5.36 -3.14
CA SER A 101 -31.31 -4.23 -2.21
C SER A 101 -30.52 -3.08 -2.83
N SER A 102 -31.01 -1.84 -2.67
CA SER A 102 -30.33 -0.63 -3.17
C SER A 102 -28.98 -0.34 -2.48
N ALA A 103 -28.63 -1.10 -1.43
CA ALA A 103 -27.42 -0.92 -0.63
C ALA A 103 -26.41 -2.08 -0.74
N THR A 104 -26.57 -3.01 -1.70
CA THR A 104 -25.66 -4.18 -1.82
C THR A 104 -24.19 -3.77 -2.02
N TRP A 105 -23.93 -2.71 -2.81
CA TRP A 105 -22.60 -2.12 -3.00
C TRP A 105 -21.98 -1.56 -1.70
N ILE A 106 -22.80 -1.10 -0.74
CA ILE A 106 -22.33 -0.66 0.58
C ILE A 106 -21.95 -1.89 1.42
N ASN A 107 -22.76 -2.95 1.37
CA ASN A 107 -22.45 -4.18 2.10
C ASN A 107 -21.16 -4.84 1.61
N ASP A 108 -20.90 -4.80 0.31
CA ASP A 108 -19.67 -5.31 -0.28
C ASP A 108 -18.43 -4.57 0.21
N GLN A 109 -18.47 -3.24 0.20
CA GLN A 109 -17.43 -2.40 0.82
C GLN A 109 -17.22 -2.72 2.31
N ARG A 110 -18.32 -2.89 3.06
CA ARG A 110 -18.26 -3.23 4.50
C ARG A 110 -17.69 -4.63 4.74
N ALA A 111 -17.86 -5.55 3.80
CA ALA A 111 -17.33 -6.90 3.88
C ALA A 111 -15.84 -6.98 3.52
N ALA A 112 -15.28 -5.98 2.83
CA ALA A 112 -13.92 -6.02 2.28
C ALA A 112 -12.84 -6.40 3.31
N VAL A 113 -12.89 -5.84 4.53
CA VAL A 113 -11.94 -6.16 5.61
C VAL A 113 -12.06 -7.63 6.02
N ALA A 114 -13.28 -8.13 6.23
CA ALA A 114 -13.52 -9.51 6.62
C ALA A 114 -13.16 -10.50 5.51
N ARG A 115 -13.47 -10.17 4.25
CA ARG A 115 -13.11 -10.93 3.05
C ARG A 115 -11.59 -11.09 2.95
N ALA A 116 -10.84 -9.99 3.03
CA ALA A 116 -9.38 -10.01 3.00
C ALA A 116 -8.80 -10.83 4.17
N ALA A 117 -9.40 -10.73 5.36
CA ALA A 117 -9.00 -11.52 6.53
C ALA A 117 -9.11 -13.02 6.25
N THR A 118 -10.24 -13.43 5.65
CA THR A 118 -10.51 -14.80 5.26
C THR A 118 -9.53 -15.29 4.20
N GLU A 119 -9.09 -14.45 3.26
CA GLU A 119 -8.02 -14.83 2.30
C GLU A 119 -6.75 -15.25 3.01
N PHE A 120 -6.27 -14.43 3.96
CA PHE A 120 -5.07 -14.75 4.71
C PHE A 120 -5.22 -16.03 5.52
N ARG A 121 -6.35 -16.22 6.23
CA ARG A 121 -6.61 -17.45 6.99
C ARG A 121 -6.61 -18.69 6.09
N ASN A 122 -7.15 -18.57 4.88
CA ASN A 122 -7.24 -19.67 3.93
C ASN A 122 -5.89 -20.06 3.30
N ARG A 123 -4.83 -19.25 3.46
CA ARG A 123 -3.46 -19.61 3.03
C ARG A 123 -2.85 -20.75 3.88
N GLY A 124 -3.43 -21.04 5.05
CA GLY A 124 -2.93 -22.03 6.00
C GLY A 124 -1.89 -21.48 6.97
N GLY A 125 -1.22 -22.36 7.72
CA GLY A 125 -0.34 -21.98 8.82
C GLY A 125 -1.08 -21.82 10.15
N GLU A 126 -0.34 -21.40 11.19
CA GLU A 126 -0.89 -21.16 12.52
C GLU A 126 -1.18 -19.67 12.69
N VAL A 127 -2.47 -19.32 12.88
CA VAL A 127 -2.88 -17.96 13.22
C VAL A 127 -2.50 -17.67 14.68
N THR A 128 -1.51 -16.80 14.87
CA THR A 128 -0.97 -16.44 16.20
C THR A 128 -1.54 -15.13 16.75
N HIS A 129 -2.16 -14.32 15.89
CA HIS A 129 -2.93 -13.14 16.27
C HIS A 129 -4.07 -12.92 15.27
N ASP A 130 -5.25 -12.59 15.77
CA ASP A 130 -6.46 -12.37 14.98
C ASP A 130 -7.40 -11.45 15.76
N ALA A 131 -7.35 -10.15 15.49
CA ALA A 131 -8.08 -9.18 16.28
C ALA A 131 -8.44 -7.90 15.51
N TRP A 132 -9.47 -7.23 16.01
CA TRP A 132 -9.80 -5.86 15.64
C TRP A 132 -8.59 -4.92 15.89
N SER A 133 -8.41 -3.94 15.01
CA SER A 133 -7.40 -2.90 15.15
C SER A 133 -7.87 -1.58 14.55
N HIS A 134 -7.07 -0.52 14.70
CA HIS A 134 -7.28 0.72 13.97
C HIS A 134 -5.95 1.44 13.70
N ILE A 135 -5.91 2.24 12.64
CA ILE A 135 -4.84 3.22 12.38
C ILE A 135 -5.53 4.55 12.10
N ASP A 136 -5.08 5.63 12.74
CA ASP A 136 -5.69 6.96 12.55
C ASP A 136 -7.22 7.01 12.70
N ARG A 137 -7.73 6.11 13.57
CA ARG A 137 -9.15 5.84 13.84
C ARG A 137 -9.94 5.21 12.70
N VAL A 138 -9.30 4.89 11.58
CA VAL A 138 -9.86 3.98 10.58
C VAL A 138 -9.82 2.57 11.15
N GLU A 139 -10.99 2.00 11.37
CA GLU A 139 -11.14 0.64 11.89
C GLU A 139 -10.66 -0.39 10.85
N GLY A 140 -10.18 -1.51 11.37
CA GLY A 140 -9.68 -2.58 10.56
C GLY A 140 -9.41 -3.82 11.38
N HIS A 141 -8.55 -4.67 10.85
CA HIS A 141 -8.30 -5.99 11.41
C HIS A 141 -6.84 -6.35 11.22
N GLN A 142 -6.23 -6.99 12.21
CA GLN A 142 -4.85 -7.45 12.18
C GLN A 142 -4.78 -8.96 12.31
N LEU A 143 -3.88 -9.55 11.53
CA LEU A 143 -3.61 -10.98 11.51
C LEU A 143 -2.10 -11.22 11.58
N GLN A 144 -1.70 -12.21 12.34
CA GLN A 144 -0.34 -12.75 12.30
C GLN A 144 -0.41 -14.25 12.09
N ILE A 145 0.36 -14.75 11.13
CA ILE A 145 0.37 -16.15 10.73
C ILE A 145 1.81 -16.64 10.74
N THR A 146 2.06 -17.72 11.48
CA THR A 146 3.27 -18.52 11.29
C THR A 146 3.01 -19.49 10.15
N ASN A 147 3.67 -19.27 9.01
CA ASN A 147 3.47 -20.04 7.79
C ASN A 147 4.07 -21.46 7.94
N THR A 148 3.74 -22.34 7.01
CA THR A 148 4.19 -23.75 7.00
C THR A 148 5.72 -23.88 6.87
N ASP A 149 6.38 -22.92 6.24
CA ASP A 149 7.84 -22.81 6.14
C ASP A 149 8.49 -22.08 7.35
N SER A 150 7.72 -21.83 8.40
CA SER A 150 8.10 -21.06 9.60
C SER A 150 8.39 -19.57 9.39
N SER A 151 8.24 -19.03 8.17
CA SER A 151 8.19 -17.58 7.98
C SER A 151 6.96 -17.01 8.70
N ARG A 152 6.95 -15.70 8.97
CA ARG A 152 5.83 -15.06 9.66
C ARG A 152 5.25 -13.95 8.80
N THR A 153 3.96 -14.06 8.50
CA THR A 153 3.19 -13.05 7.82
C THR A 153 2.46 -12.18 8.84
N TYR A 154 2.56 -10.87 8.63
CA TYR A 154 1.95 -9.81 9.41
C TYR A 154 1.03 -9.04 8.46
N ALA A 155 -0.28 -9.23 8.61
CA ALA A 155 -1.27 -8.61 7.75
C ALA A 155 -2.14 -7.62 8.54
N ALA A 156 -2.58 -6.57 7.86
CA ALA A 156 -3.53 -5.61 8.42
C ALA A 156 -4.43 -5.07 7.31
N MET A 157 -5.71 -4.87 7.57
CA MET A 157 -6.66 -4.44 6.55
C MET A 157 -7.56 -3.34 7.11
N TYR A 158 -7.63 -2.21 6.42
CA TYR A 158 -8.35 -1.01 6.86
C TYR A 158 -9.24 -0.47 5.75
N MET A 159 -10.53 -0.27 6.02
CA MET A 159 -11.47 0.33 5.06
C MET A 159 -11.61 1.82 5.36
N ASN A 160 -11.06 2.67 4.50
CA ASN A 160 -11.33 4.11 4.56
C ASN A 160 -12.58 4.43 3.72
N GLY A 161 -13.71 4.58 4.41
CA GLY A 161 -14.99 4.93 3.78
C GLY A 161 -14.99 6.26 3.03
N ASP A 162 -14.25 7.27 3.51
CA ASP A 162 -14.14 8.59 2.86
C ASP A 162 -13.35 8.58 1.55
N ALA A 163 -12.56 7.53 1.35
CA ALA A 163 -11.82 7.30 0.12
C ALA A 163 -12.41 6.15 -0.69
N SER A 164 -13.46 5.48 -0.21
CA SER A 164 -13.98 4.22 -0.78
C SER A 164 -12.86 3.25 -1.14
N ARG A 165 -11.88 3.07 -0.24
CA ARG A 165 -10.70 2.23 -0.48
C ARG A 165 -10.42 1.34 0.72
N VAL A 166 -10.13 0.07 0.46
CA VAL A 166 -9.52 -0.83 1.46
C VAL A 166 -8.04 -0.93 1.19
N TYR A 167 -7.26 -0.86 2.26
CA TYR A 167 -5.80 -0.97 2.26
C TYR A 167 -5.44 -2.27 2.96
N ILE A 168 -4.82 -3.18 2.24
CA ILE A 168 -4.42 -4.51 2.73
C ILE A 168 -2.89 -4.52 2.78
N LEU A 169 -2.35 -4.50 3.99
CA LEU A 169 -0.93 -4.57 4.26
C LEU A 169 -0.54 -6.04 4.43
N GLU A 170 0.60 -6.41 3.87
CA GLU A 170 1.24 -7.70 4.10
C GLU A 170 2.74 -7.49 4.28
N ALA A 171 3.29 -8.03 5.37
CA ALA A 171 4.73 -8.18 5.53
C ALA A 171 5.07 -9.62 5.92
N THR A 172 5.90 -10.28 5.13
CA THR A 172 6.39 -11.63 5.43
C THR A 172 7.88 -11.57 5.71
N VAL A 173 8.29 -12.11 6.86
CA VAL A 173 9.70 -12.12 7.28
C VAL A 173 10.15 -13.55 7.61
N ALA A 174 11.44 -13.80 7.42
CA ALA A 174 12.06 -15.07 7.77
C ALA A 174 11.84 -15.49 9.25
N PRO A 175 11.99 -16.79 9.57
CA PRO A 175 11.83 -17.28 10.93
C PRO A 175 12.75 -16.55 11.92
N ARG A 176 12.23 -16.16 13.09
CA ARG A 176 12.99 -15.49 14.17
C ARG A 176 13.54 -14.09 13.84
N SER A 177 13.21 -13.50 12.68
CA SER A 177 13.54 -12.11 12.37
C SER A 177 12.86 -11.11 13.32
N ILE A 178 13.22 -9.84 13.25
CA ILE A 178 12.49 -8.80 13.98
C ILE A 178 11.09 -8.64 13.34
N PRO A 179 9.99 -8.60 14.13
CA PRO A 179 8.67 -8.31 13.59
C PRO A 179 8.64 -6.97 12.84
N PRO A 180 7.97 -6.88 11.68
CA PRO A 180 7.92 -5.68 10.84
C PRO A 180 6.95 -4.61 11.39
N GLY A 181 7.00 -4.33 12.69
CA GLY A 181 6.05 -3.44 13.36
C GLY A 181 6.06 -2.01 12.81
N GLN A 182 7.23 -1.50 12.40
CA GLN A 182 7.34 -0.19 11.75
C GLN A 182 6.49 -0.12 10.48
N PHE A 183 6.56 -1.15 9.62
CA PHE A 183 5.75 -1.22 8.41
C PHE A 183 4.26 -1.22 8.76
N GLN A 184 3.83 -2.14 9.62
CA GLN A 184 2.42 -2.31 10.00
C GLN A 184 1.78 -1.05 10.59
N GLN A 185 2.53 -0.28 11.37
CA GLN A 185 2.02 0.90 12.08
C GLN A 185 2.21 2.21 11.30
N SER A 186 2.90 2.17 10.16
CA SER A 186 3.26 3.39 9.41
C SER A 186 2.21 3.85 8.41
N LEU A 187 1.16 3.06 8.15
CA LEU A 187 0.08 3.48 7.25
C LEU A 187 -0.48 4.83 7.67
N GLY A 188 -0.63 5.73 6.72
CA GLY A 188 -1.34 6.99 6.82
C GLY A 188 -2.38 7.09 5.72
N PHE A 189 -3.50 7.76 6.01
CA PHE A 189 -4.54 8.05 5.02
C PHE A 189 -4.42 9.50 4.59
N LEU A 190 -4.51 9.77 3.29
CA LEU A 190 -4.33 11.12 2.75
C LEU A 190 -5.65 11.72 2.27
N ASP A 191 -5.78 13.03 2.42
CA ASP A 191 -6.84 13.80 1.76
C ASP A 191 -6.51 14.06 0.28
N LEU A 192 -7.28 14.93 -0.37
CA LEU A 192 -7.07 15.27 -1.78
C LEU A 192 -5.87 16.21 -2.00
N SER A 193 -5.41 16.91 -0.96
CA SER A 193 -4.24 17.78 -0.98
C SER A 193 -2.95 17.01 -0.69
N GLY A 194 -3.07 15.78 -0.19
CA GLY A 194 -1.94 14.94 0.24
C GLY A 194 -1.63 15.04 1.73
N ASP A 195 -2.48 15.70 2.50
CA ASP A 195 -2.30 15.84 3.93
C ASP A 195 -2.80 14.60 4.67
N ARG A 196 -2.04 14.15 5.67
CA ARG A 196 -2.41 12.98 6.49
C ARG A 196 -3.63 13.29 7.34
N ILE A 197 -4.67 12.47 7.18
CA ILE A 197 -5.88 12.53 7.98
C ILE A 197 -5.73 11.63 9.20
N ARG A 198 -5.97 12.22 10.37
CA ARG A 198 -6.34 11.47 11.56
C ARG A 198 -7.78 11.78 11.92
N TYR A 199 -8.65 10.79 11.79
CA TYR A 199 -10.07 10.95 12.05
C TYR A 199 -10.34 11.18 13.54
N GLN A 200 -11.45 11.85 13.82
CA GLN A 200 -12.05 11.90 15.15
C GLN A 200 -13.17 10.85 15.25
N LEU A 201 -13.60 10.55 16.47
CA LEU A 201 -14.74 9.67 16.72
C LEU A 201 -15.89 10.51 17.27
N SER A 202 -17.07 10.38 16.67
CA SER A 202 -18.32 10.90 17.24
C SER A 202 -18.75 10.09 18.47
N ALA A 203 -19.73 10.59 19.22
CA ALA A 203 -20.21 9.95 20.45
C ALA A 203 -20.80 8.54 20.24
N ASN A 204 -21.24 8.21 19.02
CA ASN A 204 -21.71 6.89 18.63
C ASN A 204 -20.60 5.99 18.03
N GLY A 205 -19.34 6.44 18.03
CA GLY A 205 -18.19 5.68 17.55
C GLY A 205 -17.92 5.76 16.05
N CYS A 206 -18.68 6.55 15.28
CA CYS A 206 -18.40 6.74 13.85
C CYS A 206 -17.18 7.65 13.65
N THR A 207 -16.42 7.41 12.58
CA THR A 207 -15.36 8.32 12.15
C THR A 207 -15.95 9.61 11.58
N ILE A 208 -15.38 10.74 11.99
CA ILE A 208 -15.68 12.07 11.44
C ILE A 208 -14.37 12.75 11.06
N ARG A 209 -14.39 13.56 9.99
CA ARG A 209 -13.23 14.36 9.62
C ARG A 209 -12.95 15.42 10.69
N PRO A 210 -11.68 15.69 11.02
CA PRO A 210 -11.33 16.86 11.79
C PRO A 210 -11.69 18.14 11.01
N GLU A 211 -12.13 19.17 11.73
CA GLU A 211 -12.36 20.52 11.18
C GLU A 211 -11.07 21.18 10.70
#